data_AF-A0A5Q4YWS7-F1
#
_entry.id   AF-A0A5Q4YWS7-F1
#
_cell.length_a   1.000
_cell.length_b   1.000
_cell.length_c   1.000
_cell.angle_alpha   90.00
_cell.angle_beta   90.00
_cell.angle_gamma   90.00
#
_symmetry.space_group_name_H-M   'P 1'
#
loop_
_entity.id
_entity.type
_entity.pdbx_description
1 polymer ?
#
loop_
_entity_poly.entity_id
_entity_poly.type
_entity_poly.pdbx_seq_one_letter_code
_entity_poly.pdbx_strand_id
1 'polypeptide(L)'
;MATQNGKQERGNEKREEFGWRLLLGRAALSVLLGLLFALVVPTRFTEEMGAQTMARYAAPFSGYWFDVGSEHERDLEIGRESKKASEHPRTVWNDKDITVLVIDREALKEGWPAHYPFYAWLLGVLSEHPPARVFVDVILSQPKGPGFDDFKRSLADLISKKTSVYLAARRTEDNRLATNDDLDEDQELKAVKRVGIEFSAHAVDRLAWTYPLVYAKEEHNGEQIAGVDRITNKDVKWRNPSQGNCPLSAAFAIYEDAYGRGELEARCDEPRFMSVTWPLDTAEDGLRWLDSDDEESEARRAFLLRVDTGDHDEQMYCTSSDSKVSLLWRAEWRAFLRPTSRPLCVHYRTIHASQIEEMSGGERVAAFQDRIVMIGTSFDYSNDFVLSPLNDRIPGVFLHAAALDNLFSHRGGLNDIEAWEPHFDMPAVRWGKLLFLSVIGFAAIFLIAGAKKWVRQEFARFYHERRHWKRRFSLHWWCAKALTAIFNIALFLMSGFVLVAFGVGMIVFGTHLHMPFLLVAHVLACTIAVEWLEWSEHLFNWLTDSKED
;
A
#
# COMPACT_ATOMS: atom_id res chain seq x y z
N MET A 1 -40.95 78.29 -42.84
CA MET A 1 -40.30 79.04 -41.75
C MET A 1 -40.67 78.33 -40.45
N ALA A 2 -39.80 77.93 -39.53
CA ALA A 2 -38.35 77.89 -39.45
C ALA A 2 -38.01 77.00 -38.22
N THR A 3 -37.22 75.95 -38.45
CA THR A 3 -36.07 75.52 -37.63
C THR A 3 -36.19 75.44 -36.10
N GLN A 4 -36.00 74.24 -35.55
CA GLN A 4 -34.99 74.03 -34.50
C GLN A 4 -34.51 72.57 -34.49
N ASN A 5 -33.45 72.34 -35.25
CA ASN A 5 -32.52 71.23 -35.09
C ASN A 5 -31.53 71.60 -33.98
N GLY A 6 -31.18 70.64 -33.13
CA GLY A 6 -29.84 70.60 -32.53
C GLY A 6 -29.76 70.34 -31.04
N LYS A 7 -29.02 69.27 -30.73
CA LYS A 7 -28.32 68.89 -29.48
C LYS A 7 -28.99 67.79 -28.65
N GLN A 8 -28.55 66.55 -28.84
CA GLN A 8 -27.90 65.77 -27.77
C GLN A 8 -27.45 64.37 -28.27
N GLU A 9 -26.35 64.33 -29.01
CA GLU A 9 -25.58 63.09 -29.20
C GLU A 9 -24.10 63.41 -29.07
N ARG A 10 -23.60 63.41 -27.82
CA ARG A 10 -22.18 63.31 -27.47
C ARG A 10 -22.08 63.12 -25.97
N GLY A 11 -22.04 61.86 -25.53
CA GLY A 11 -21.87 61.57 -24.12
C GLY A 11 -22.11 60.11 -23.74
N ASN A 12 -21.61 59.14 -24.52
CA ASN A 12 -21.64 57.75 -24.07
C ASN A 12 -20.43 56.88 -24.47
N GLU A 13 -19.36 57.45 -25.02
CA GLU A 13 -18.15 56.68 -25.39
C GLU A 13 -17.21 56.37 -24.20
N LYS A 14 -17.40 57.01 -23.02
CA LYS A 14 -16.53 56.77 -21.86
C LYS A 14 -16.93 55.57 -20.98
N ARG A 15 -17.92 54.76 -21.38
CA ARG A 15 -18.40 53.62 -20.58
C ARG A 15 -17.85 52.25 -20.99
N GLU A 16 -17.25 52.11 -22.16
CA GLU A 16 -16.67 50.82 -22.60
C GLU A 16 -15.24 50.58 -22.10
N GLU A 17 -14.47 51.64 -21.85
CA GLU A 17 -13.05 51.51 -21.43
C GLU A 17 -12.88 50.88 -20.04
N PHE A 18 -13.91 50.96 -19.18
CA PHE A 18 -13.88 50.39 -17.84
C PHE A 18 -14.13 48.86 -17.82
N GLY A 19 -14.80 48.33 -18.85
CA GLY A 19 -15.09 46.89 -18.95
C GLY A 19 -13.83 46.06 -19.24
N TRP A 20 -12.93 46.59 -20.08
CA TRP A 20 -11.73 45.88 -20.51
C TRP A 20 -10.69 45.69 -19.40
N ARG A 21 -10.49 46.68 -18.53
CA ARG A 21 -9.57 46.54 -17.39
C ARG A 21 -10.07 45.52 -16.36
N LEU A 22 -11.39 45.46 -16.18
CA LEU A 22 -12.01 44.45 -15.32
C LEU A 22 -11.82 43.06 -15.94
N LEU A 23 -12.13 42.88 -17.24
CA LEU A 23 -11.92 41.63 -17.98
C LEU A 23 -10.45 41.16 -17.96
N LEU A 24 -9.49 42.06 -18.11
CA LEU A 24 -8.06 41.73 -17.99
C LEU A 24 -7.68 41.33 -16.56
N GLY A 25 -8.23 41.98 -15.54
CA GLY A 25 -8.08 41.57 -14.15
C GLY A 25 -8.70 40.19 -13.88
N ARG A 26 -9.84 39.87 -14.51
CA ARG A 26 -10.48 38.54 -14.46
C ARG A 26 -9.57 37.47 -15.03
N ALA A 27 -9.06 37.70 -16.24
CA ALA A 27 -8.14 36.79 -16.90
C ALA A 27 -6.84 36.64 -16.10
N ALA A 28 -6.27 37.72 -15.59
CA ALA A 28 -5.03 37.68 -14.82
C ALA A 28 -5.17 36.95 -13.48
N LEU A 29 -6.25 37.17 -12.71
CA LEU A 29 -6.48 36.48 -11.44
C LEU A 29 -6.82 35.01 -11.63
N SER A 30 -7.64 34.68 -12.64
CA SER A 30 -7.92 33.30 -13.06
C SER A 30 -6.65 32.58 -13.50
N VAL A 31 -5.80 33.23 -14.30
CA VAL A 31 -4.50 32.70 -14.72
C VAL A 31 -3.53 32.61 -13.55
N LEU A 32 -3.55 33.53 -12.57
CA LEU A 32 -2.69 33.45 -11.38
C LEU A 32 -3.13 32.36 -10.40
N LEU A 33 -4.42 32.25 -10.09
CA LEU A 33 -4.95 31.16 -9.27
C LEU A 33 -4.80 29.84 -10.00
N GLY A 34 -5.07 29.81 -11.30
CA GLY A 34 -4.88 28.67 -12.18
C GLY A 34 -3.42 28.25 -12.28
N LEU A 35 -2.46 29.19 -12.40
CA LEU A 35 -1.02 28.91 -12.34
C LEU A 35 -0.57 28.51 -10.95
N LEU A 36 -1.10 29.12 -9.88
CA LEU A 36 -0.77 28.73 -8.51
C LEU A 36 -1.27 27.31 -8.24
N PHE A 37 -2.49 26.97 -8.64
CA PHE A 37 -3.01 25.61 -8.57
C PHE A 37 -2.28 24.66 -9.53
N ALA A 38 -1.99 25.07 -10.77
CA ALA A 38 -1.27 24.25 -11.76
C ALA A 38 0.24 24.17 -11.51
N LEU A 39 0.79 24.98 -10.60
CA LEU A 39 2.14 24.82 -10.07
C LEU A 39 2.08 23.99 -8.79
N VAL A 40 1.23 24.34 -7.82
CA VAL A 40 1.18 23.65 -6.51
C VAL A 40 0.59 22.25 -6.61
N VAL A 41 -0.48 22.06 -7.39
CA VAL A 41 -1.14 20.75 -7.53
C VAL A 41 -0.25 19.80 -8.34
N PRO A 42 0.19 20.06 -9.58
CA PRO A 42 1.08 19.15 -10.30
C PRO A 42 2.45 18.94 -9.65
N THR A 43 3.03 19.94 -8.96
CA THR A 43 4.30 19.71 -8.21
C THR A 43 4.11 18.85 -6.96
N ARG A 44 2.88 18.57 -6.53
CA ARG A 44 2.53 17.71 -5.38
C ARG A 44 1.65 16.50 -5.71
N PHE A 45 1.00 16.53 -6.86
CA PHE A 45 -0.02 15.62 -7.39
C PHE A 45 0.18 15.50 -8.90
N THR A 46 1.36 15.05 -9.35
CA THR A 46 1.43 14.38 -10.66
C THR A 46 0.44 13.20 -10.65
N GLU A 47 -0.10 12.76 -11.78
CA GLU A 47 -1.05 11.61 -11.79
C GLU A 47 -0.46 10.38 -11.05
N GLU A 48 0.84 10.15 -11.19
CA GLU A 48 1.58 9.14 -10.41
C GLU A 48 1.61 9.46 -8.91
N MET A 49 1.90 10.70 -8.49
CA MET A 49 1.86 11.07 -7.07
C MET A 49 0.45 11.04 -6.50
N GLY A 50 -0.59 11.42 -7.25
CA GLY A 50 -1.97 11.40 -6.80
C GLY A 50 -2.46 9.99 -6.52
N ALA A 51 -2.22 9.06 -7.47
CA ALA A 51 -2.51 7.64 -7.30
C ALA A 51 -1.67 7.02 -6.18
N GLN A 52 -0.36 7.31 -6.11
CA GLN A 52 0.51 6.83 -5.04
C GLN A 52 0.10 7.38 -3.66
N THR A 53 -0.29 8.65 -3.57
CA THR A 53 -0.68 9.31 -2.32
C THR A 53 -2.03 8.80 -1.85
N MET A 54 -2.96 8.61 -2.79
CA MET A 54 -4.25 7.97 -2.52
C MET A 54 -4.07 6.50 -2.11
N ALA A 55 -3.22 5.72 -2.79
CA ALA A 55 -2.93 4.34 -2.41
C ALA A 55 -2.26 4.26 -1.03
N ARG A 56 -1.37 5.21 -0.71
CA ARG A 56 -0.78 5.36 0.63
C ARG A 56 -1.80 5.76 1.70
N TYR A 57 -2.74 6.65 1.37
CA TYR A 57 -3.88 7.00 2.24
C TYR A 57 -4.76 5.79 2.50
N ALA A 58 -4.99 4.97 1.47
CA ALA A 58 -5.85 3.80 1.56
C ALA A 58 -5.23 2.65 2.32
N ALA A 59 -3.92 2.42 2.19
CA ALA A 59 -3.26 1.25 2.76
C ALA A 59 -3.54 1.08 4.27
N PRO A 60 -3.50 2.16 5.09
CA PRO A 60 -3.95 2.15 6.48
C PRO A 60 -5.41 1.85 6.71
N PHE A 61 -6.30 2.29 5.82
CA PHE A 61 -7.71 1.93 5.97
C PHE A 61 -7.96 0.50 5.51
N SER A 62 -7.42 0.09 4.36
CA SER A 62 -7.62 -1.27 3.86
C SER A 62 -7.08 -2.29 4.85
N GLY A 63 -5.85 -2.13 5.36
CA GLY A 63 -5.29 -3.07 6.34
C GLY A 63 -6.15 -3.20 7.59
N TYR A 64 -6.62 -2.07 8.15
CA TYR A 64 -7.46 -2.07 9.35
C TYR A 64 -8.84 -2.71 9.09
N TRP A 65 -9.47 -2.37 7.97
CA TRP A 65 -10.78 -2.92 7.61
C TRP A 65 -10.72 -4.40 7.23
N PHE A 66 -9.63 -4.87 6.62
CA PHE A 66 -9.41 -6.29 6.32
C PHE A 66 -9.10 -7.09 7.60
N ASP A 67 -8.35 -6.51 8.54
CA ASP A 67 -8.03 -7.18 9.80
C ASP A 67 -9.24 -7.30 10.73
N VAL A 68 -10.04 -6.22 10.89
CA VAL A 68 -11.25 -6.21 11.74
C VAL A 68 -12.33 -7.18 11.24
N GLY A 69 -12.44 -7.39 9.92
CA GLY A 69 -13.35 -8.40 9.36
C GLY A 69 -12.95 -9.83 9.77
N SER A 70 -11.64 -10.09 9.80
CA SER A 70 -11.11 -11.42 10.13
C SER A 70 -11.18 -11.77 11.61
N GLU A 71 -11.03 -10.80 12.54
CA GLU A 71 -11.13 -11.09 14.00
C GLU A 71 -12.54 -11.51 14.39
N HIS A 72 -13.58 -10.82 13.90
CA HIS A 72 -14.96 -11.12 14.28
C HIS A 72 -15.44 -12.46 13.72
N GLU A 73 -15.01 -12.83 12.51
CA GLU A 73 -15.32 -14.12 11.91
C GLU A 73 -14.51 -15.26 12.55
N ARG A 74 -13.23 -15.01 12.91
CA ARG A 74 -12.41 -15.92 13.73
C ARG A 74 -13.07 -16.22 15.08
N ASP A 75 -13.55 -15.23 15.81
CA ASP A 75 -14.19 -15.45 17.12
C ASP A 75 -15.47 -16.28 17.02
N LEU A 76 -16.23 -16.10 15.93
CA LEU A 76 -17.45 -16.86 15.66
C LEU A 76 -17.16 -18.32 15.24
N GLU A 77 -16.10 -18.57 14.48
CA GLU A 77 -15.68 -19.92 14.09
C GLU A 77 -15.01 -20.68 15.25
N ILE A 78 -14.16 -20.00 16.04
CA ILE A 78 -13.52 -20.58 17.23
C ILE A 78 -14.58 -21.07 18.23
N GLY A 79 -15.68 -20.32 18.41
CA GLY A 79 -16.80 -20.75 19.25
C GLY A 79 -17.52 -22.02 18.75
N ARG A 80 -17.41 -22.33 17.45
CA ARG A 80 -18.10 -23.46 16.81
C ARG A 80 -17.20 -24.70 16.68
N GLU A 81 -15.91 -24.52 16.43
CA GLU A 81 -14.92 -25.60 16.29
C GLU A 81 -14.32 -26.07 17.62
N SER A 82 -14.34 -25.24 18.67
CA SER A 82 -13.83 -25.60 20.01
C SER A 82 -14.52 -26.84 20.62
N LYS A 83 -15.69 -27.26 20.12
CA LYS A 83 -16.35 -28.50 20.55
C LYS A 83 -15.90 -29.77 19.82
N LYS A 84 -15.05 -29.69 18.79
CA LYS A 84 -14.57 -30.85 18.01
C LYS A 84 -13.04 -31.01 17.92
N ALA A 85 -12.26 -30.03 18.36
CA ALA A 85 -10.82 -30.06 18.23
C ALA A 85 -10.15 -30.70 19.47
N SER A 86 -10.05 -32.03 19.50
CA SER A 86 -9.13 -32.73 20.43
C SER A 86 -8.05 -33.55 19.74
N GLU A 87 -7.87 -33.48 18.41
CA GLU A 87 -6.91 -34.38 17.74
C GLU A 87 -6.14 -33.84 16.53
N HIS A 88 -6.27 -32.56 16.10
CA HIS A 88 -5.46 -32.00 15.00
C HIS A 88 -4.69 -30.72 15.38
N PRO A 89 -3.49 -30.48 14.79
CA PRO A 89 -2.50 -29.55 15.29
C PRO A 89 -2.80 -28.10 14.89
N ARG A 90 -2.61 -27.17 15.84
CA ARG A 90 -2.59 -25.69 15.71
C ARG A 90 -3.22 -25.12 14.43
N THR A 91 -4.54 -24.87 14.44
CA THR A 91 -5.25 -24.22 13.32
C THR A 91 -5.35 -22.70 13.44
N VAL A 92 -4.89 -22.07 14.53
CA VAL A 92 -4.99 -20.61 14.71
C VAL A 92 -3.62 -19.98 14.48
N TRP A 93 -3.49 -19.24 13.37
CA TRP A 93 -2.31 -18.44 13.04
C TRP A 93 -2.23 -17.23 13.97
N ASN A 94 -1.04 -16.94 14.49
CA ASN A 94 -0.75 -15.72 15.22
C ASN A 94 0.24 -14.90 14.40
N ASP A 95 -0.03 -13.61 14.20
CA ASP A 95 0.84 -12.67 13.51
C ASP A 95 2.28 -12.65 14.08
N LYS A 96 2.43 -12.98 15.37
CA LYS A 96 3.71 -13.12 16.07
C LYS A 96 4.49 -14.40 15.72
N ASP A 97 4.00 -15.24 14.80
CA ASP A 97 4.66 -16.49 14.39
C ASP A 97 5.79 -16.28 13.37
N ILE A 98 5.87 -15.10 12.73
CA ILE A 98 6.96 -14.74 11.82
C ILE A 98 7.99 -13.87 12.54
N THR A 99 9.25 -14.32 12.54
CA THR A 99 10.41 -13.55 12.98
C THR A 99 11.28 -13.25 11.76
N VAL A 100 11.57 -11.98 11.52
CA VAL A 100 12.51 -11.56 10.48
C VAL A 100 13.88 -11.35 11.10
N LEU A 101 14.85 -12.17 10.69
CA LEU A 101 16.24 -12.07 11.11
C LEU A 101 17.03 -11.35 10.02
N VAL A 102 17.62 -10.22 10.37
CA VAL A 102 18.24 -9.33 9.40
C VAL A 102 19.75 -9.28 9.63
N ILE A 103 20.50 -9.53 8.58
CA ILE A 103 21.97 -9.42 8.57
C ILE A 103 22.30 -7.94 8.35
N ASP A 104 22.75 -7.30 9.42
CA ASP A 104 23.20 -5.91 9.45
C ASP A 104 24.71 -5.81 9.17
N ARG A 105 25.19 -4.57 9.06
CA ARG A 105 26.59 -4.31 8.75
C ARG A 105 27.50 -4.66 9.94
N GLU A 106 27.00 -4.48 11.15
CA GLU A 106 27.70 -4.72 12.41
C GLU A 106 28.03 -6.22 12.58
N ALA A 107 27.14 -7.12 12.16
CA ALA A 107 27.40 -8.55 12.16
C ALA A 107 28.47 -8.95 11.12
N LEU A 108 28.58 -8.20 10.02
CA LEU A 108 29.48 -8.49 8.91
C LEU A 108 30.85 -7.83 9.09
N LYS A 109 31.70 -8.41 9.95
CA LYS A 109 33.09 -7.94 10.17
C LYS A 109 33.97 -8.02 8.92
N GLU A 110 33.71 -8.96 8.03
CA GLU A 110 34.58 -9.31 6.89
C GLU A 110 34.06 -8.82 5.52
N GLY A 111 32.93 -8.12 5.50
CA GLY A 111 32.32 -7.59 4.27
C GLY A 111 31.20 -8.46 3.69
N TRP A 112 30.75 -8.10 2.48
CA TRP A 112 29.63 -8.72 1.78
C TRP A 112 30.04 -9.18 0.36
N PRO A 113 29.60 -10.35 -0.13
CA PRO A 113 28.78 -11.38 0.54
C PRO A 113 29.47 -12.04 1.73
N ALA A 114 28.72 -12.41 2.76
CA ALA A 114 29.26 -13.08 3.94
C ALA A 114 29.81 -14.48 3.59
N HIS A 115 30.89 -14.91 4.24
CA HIS A 115 31.47 -16.25 4.05
C HIS A 115 30.65 -17.36 4.74
N TYR A 116 30.78 -18.60 4.26
CA TYR A 116 30.07 -19.76 4.85
C TYR A 116 30.19 -19.92 6.37
N PRO A 117 31.33 -19.63 7.05
CA PRO A 117 31.40 -19.67 8.51
C PRO A 117 30.39 -18.77 9.21
N PHE A 118 30.09 -17.60 8.64
CA PHE A 118 29.08 -16.69 9.20
C PHE A 118 27.68 -17.33 9.16
N TYR A 119 27.30 -17.89 8.01
CA TYR A 119 26.02 -18.58 7.88
C TYR A 119 25.97 -19.86 8.73
N ALA A 120 27.08 -20.59 8.85
CA ALA A 120 27.16 -21.77 9.71
C ALA A 120 26.94 -21.44 11.18
N TRP A 121 27.53 -20.33 11.67
CA TRP A 121 27.29 -19.78 13.00
C TRP A 121 25.82 -19.38 13.18
N LEU A 122 25.27 -18.61 12.24
CA LEU A 122 23.89 -18.13 12.32
C LEU A 122 22.88 -19.29 12.39
N LEU A 123 23.04 -20.29 11.51
CA LEU A 123 22.22 -21.49 11.52
C LEU A 123 22.45 -22.35 12.77
N GLY A 124 23.67 -22.35 13.32
CA GLY A 124 24.00 -22.99 14.58
C GLY A 124 23.18 -22.44 15.75
N VAL A 125 23.08 -21.10 15.85
CA VAL A 125 22.23 -20.43 16.85
C VAL A 125 20.76 -20.84 16.69
N LEU A 126 20.23 -20.83 15.46
CA LEU A 126 18.85 -21.26 15.21
C LEU A 126 18.64 -22.74 15.59
N SER A 127 19.67 -23.56 15.48
CA SER A 127 19.59 -24.98 15.83
C SER A 127 19.53 -25.22 17.34
N GLU A 128 20.05 -24.32 18.17
CA GLU A 128 19.89 -24.38 19.64
C GLU A 128 18.44 -24.17 20.06
N HIS A 129 17.69 -23.36 19.30
CA HIS A 129 16.28 -23.05 19.52
C HIS A 129 15.49 -23.28 18.23
N PRO A 130 15.27 -24.55 17.85
CA PRO A 130 14.87 -24.92 16.49
C PRO A 130 13.55 -24.24 16.10
N PRO A 131 13.56 -23.43 15.02
CA PRO A 131 12.34 -22.89 14.46
C PRO A 131 11.53 -23.98 13.75
N ALA A 132 10.23 -23.72 13.55
CA ALA A 132 9.39 -24.60 12.76
C ALA A 132 9.84 -24.59 11.29
N ARG A 133 10.20 -23.40 10.78
CA ARG A 133 10.62 -23.19 9.38
C ARG A 133 11.69 -22.11 9.31
N VAL A 134 12.65 -22.27 8.41
CA VAL A 134 13.68 -21.26 8.10
C VAL A 134 13.66 -20.96 6.62
N PHE A 135 13.50 -19.69 6.28
CA PHE A 135 13.72 -19.19 4.93
C PHE A 135 14.99 -18.34 4.91
N VAL A 136 15.89 -18.62 3.97
CA VAL A 136 17.17 -17.92 3.85
C VAL A 136 17.20 -17.15 2.52
N ASP A 137 17.02 -15.84 2.61
CA ASP A 137 17.06 -14.88 1.50
C ASP A 137 18.40 -14.14 1.47
N VAL A 138 19.44 -14.88 1.10
CA VAL A 138 20.81 -14.35 1.03
C VAL A 138 21.50 -14.82 -0.23
N ILE A 139 22.42 -14.02 -0.74
CA ILE A 139 23.20 -14.35 -1.92
C ILE A 139 24.31 -15.34 -1.54
N LEU A 140 24.15 -16.61 -1.91
CA LEU A 140 25.13 -17.68 -1.72
C LEU A 140 26.02 -17.89 -2.96
N SER A 141 26.59 -16.82 -3.51
CA SER A 141 27.37 -16.87 -4.76
C SER A 141 28.82 -17.34 -4.59
N GLN A 142 29.25 -17.68 -3.37
CA GLN A 142 30.64 -18.05 -3.11
C GLN A 142 30.90 -19.51 -3.50
N PRO A 143 32.03 -19.82 -4.18
CA PRO A 143 32.39 -21.21 -4.47
C PRO A 143 32.66 -21.98 -3.17
N LYS A 144 32.66 -23.31 -3.24
CA LYS A 144 33.11 -24.19 -2.15
C LYS A 144 34.46 -23.71 -1.61
N GLY A 145 34.46 -23.38 -0.33
CA GLY A 145 35.61 -22.82 0.36
C GLY A 145 35.60 -23.18 1.85
N PRO A 146 36.48 -22.56 2.65
CA PRO A 146 36.53 -22.76 4.09
C PRO A 146 35.15 -22.55 4.74
N GLY A 147 34.73 -23.48 5.59
CA GLY A 147 33.44 -23.43 6.30
C GLY A 147 32.23 -23.92 5.51
N PHE A 148 32.37 -24.32 4.24
CA PHE A 148 31.24 -24.90 3.48
C PHE A 148 30.69 -26.17 4.15
N ASP A 149 31.57 -27.08 4.61
CA ASP A 149 31.15 -28.30 5.29
C ASP A 149 30.47 -28.02 6.65
N ASP A 150 30.89 -26.96 7.35
CA ASP A 150 30.25 -26.54 8.59
C ASP A 150 28.86 -25.95 8.32
N PHE A 151 28.72 -25.16 7.25
CA PHE A 151 27.43 -24.67 6.78
C PHE A 151 26.48 -25.82 6.42
N LYS A 152 26.96 -26.83 5.67
CA LYS A 152 26.20 -28.06 5.37
C LYS A 152 25.76 -28.77 6.63
N ARG A 153 26.66 -28.92 7.61
CA ARG A 153 26.36 -29.58 8.88
C ARG A 153 25.29 -28.81 9.67
N SER A 154 25.35 -27.49 9.70
CA SER A 154 24.33 -26.66 10.36
C SER A 154 22.96 -26.77 9.68
N LEU A 155 22.90 -26.80 8.35
CA LEU A 155 21.66 -27.07 7.61
C LEU A 155 21.10 -28.47 7.92
N ALA A 156 21.96 -29.50 7.90
CA ALA A 156 21.57 -30.87 8.19
C ALA A 156 21.08 -31.02 9.64
N ASP A 157 21.68 -30.31 10.60
CA ASP A 157 21.25 -30.33 12.00
C ASP A 157 19.84 -29.76 12.17
N LEU A 158 19.53 -28.62 11.54
CA LEU A 158 18.17 -28.06 11.51
C LEU A 158 17.16 -29.04 10.91
N ILE A 159 17.48 -29.65 9.76
CA ILE A 159 16.62 -30.64 9.11
C ILE A 159 16.39 -31.86 10.02
N SER A 160 17.44 -32.33 10.71
CA SER A 160 17.35 -33.46 11.65
C SER A 160 16.43 -33.16 12.83
N LYS A 161 16.32 -31.89 13.22
CA LYS A 161 15.40 -31.36 14.25
C LYS A 161 14.00 -31.08 13.71
N LYS A 162 13.69 -31.53 12.49
CA LYS A 162 12.40 -31.35 11.79
C LYS A 162 12.07 -29.91 11.41
N THR A 163 13.07 -29.03 11.34
CA THR A 163 12.91 -27.69 10.78
C THR A 163 12.88 -27.78 9.26
N SER A 164 11.82 -27.27 8.62
CA SER A 164 11.79 -27.14 7.16
C SER A 164 12.66 -25.96 6.72
N VAL A 165 13.67 -26.21 5.88
CA VAL A 165 14.58 -25.17 5.39
C VAL A 165 14.34 -24.86 3.91
N TYR A 166 14.24 -23.56 3.61
CA TYR A 166 13.99 -22.99 2.29
C TYR A 166 15.14 -22.05 1.92
N LEU A 167 15.77 -22.28 0.77
CA LEU A 167 16.81 -21.40 0.23
C LEU A 167 16.23 -20.58 -0.93
N ALA A 168 16.43 -19.28 -0.86
CA ALA A 168 16.19 -18.37 -1.96
C ALA A 168 17.00 -18.79 -3.18
N ALA A 169 16.32 -18.96 -4.31
CA ALA A 169 16.90 -19.38 -5.56
C ALA A 169 16.41 -18.50 -6.70
N ARG A 170 17.30 -18.20 -7.64
CA ARG A 170 16.96 -17.48 -8.86
C ARG A 170 16.41 -18.45 -9.90
N ARG A 171 15.48 -17.97 -10.71
CA ARG A 171 14.98 -18.71 -11.85
C ARG A 171 15.99 -18.63 -12.99
N THR A 172 16.31 -19.78 -13.58
CA THR A 172 17.08 -19.86 -14.81
C THR A 172 16.16 -19.69 -16.02
N GLU A 173 16.74 -19.49 -17.22
CA GLU A 173 15.99 -19.43 -18.48
C GLU A 173 15.11 -20.69 -18.70
N ASP A 174 15.55 -21.85 -18.20
CA ASP A 174 14.81 -23.12 -18.26
C ASP A 174 13.68 -23.23 -17.20
N ASN A 175 13.32 -22.14 -16.52
CA ASN A 175 12.36 -22.11 -15.42
C ASN A 175 12.75 -23.03 -14.24
N ARG A 176 14.06 -23.24 -14.00
CA ARG A 176 14.57 -24.00 -12.86
C ARG A 176 15.06 -23.06 -11.77
N LEU A 177 14.91 -23.46 -10.51
CA LEU A 177 15.46 -22.72 -9.39
C LEU A 177 16.90 -23.16 -9.15
N ALA A 178 17.81 -22.20 -9.20
CA ALA A 178 19.24 -22.39 -8.94
C ALA A 178 19.71 -21.41 -7.87
N THR A 179 20.59 -21.90 -6.99
CA THR A 179 21.26 -21.11 -5.96
C THR A 179 22.71 -20.88 -6.38
N ASN A 180 23.51 -21.92 -6.30
CA ASN A 180 24.89 -22.03 -6.72
C ASN A 180 25.15 -23.50 -7.06
N ASP A 181 25.86 -23.76 -8.15
CA ASP A 181 26.21 -25.10 -8.63
C ASP A 181 26.72 -26.00 -7.50
N ASP A 182 27.54 -25.44 -6.61
CA ASP A 182 28.11 -26.18 -5.51
C ASP A 182 27.09 -26.69 -4.48
N LEU A 183 26.04 -25.91 -4.21
CA LEU A 183 24.94 -26.25 -3.32
C LEU A 183 23.92 -27.16 -4.01
N ASP A 184 23.69 -26.93 -5.30
CA ASP A 184 22.68 -27.62 -6.09
C ASP A 184 23.12 -29.04 -6.53
N GLU A 185 24.42 -29.25 -6.70
CA GLU A 185 24.99 -30.56 -7.03
C GLU A 185 25.25 -31.45 -5.79
N ASP A 186 25.35 -30.86 -4.59
CA ASP A 186 25.63 -31.60 -3.36
C ASP A 186 24.48 -32.54 -2.98
N GLN A 187 24.78 -33.83 -2.77
CA GLN A 187 23.78 -34.86 -2.50
C GLN A 187 23.09 -34.71 -1.14
N GLU A 188 23.82 -34.22 -0.12
CA GLU A 188 23.30 -34.05 1.24
C GLU A 188 22.32 -32.87 1.29
N LEU A 189 22.56 -31.85 0.47
CA LEU A 189 21.72 -30.66 0.39
C LEU A 189 20.51 -30.81 -0.55
N LYS A 190 20.33 -31.95 -1.22
CA LYS A 190 19.14 -32.19 -2.07
C LYS A 190 17.82 -32.15 -1.31
N ALA A 191 17.86 -32.40 0.00
CA ALA A 191 16.69 -32.31 0.88
C ALA A 191 16.25 -30.87 1.15
N VAL A 192 17.14 -29.90 0.97
CA VAL A 192 16.83 -28.47 1.19
C VAL A 192 15.95 -27.98 0.04
N LYS A 193 14.85 -27.28 0.38
CA LYS A 193 13.90 -26.79 -0.62
C LYS A 193 14.43 -25.49 -1.24
N ARG A 194 14.46 -25.40 -2.58
CA ARG A 194 14.69 -24.14 -3.29
C ARG A 194 13.35 -23.48 -3.58
N VAL A 195 13.31 -22.16 -3.42
CA VAL A 195 12.10 -21.36 -3.65
C VAL A 195 12.43 -20.09 -4.43
N GLY A 196 11.51 -19.68 -5.31
CA GLY A 196 11.67 -18.46 -6.09
C GLY A 196 11.42 -17.21 -5.23
N ILE A 197 12.28 -16.21 -5.41
CA ILE A 197 12.23 -14.93 -4.67
C ILE A 197 11.82 -13.75 -5.56
N GLU A 198 11.36 -14.01 -6.78
CA GLU A 198 10.99 -12.94 -7.69
C GLU A 198 9.70 -12.28 -7.20
N PHE A 199 9.64 -10.96 -7.33
CA PHE A 199 8.46 -10.14 -7.14
C PHE A 199 8.63 -8.92 -8.04
N SER A 200 7.52 -8.31 -8.44
CA SER A 200 7.54 -7.13 -9.29
C SER A 200 6.76 -6.00 -8.66
N ALA A 201 7.34 -4.80 -8.68
CA ALA A 201 6.61 -3.60 -8.36
C ALA A 201 5.64 -3.30 -9.51
N HIS A 202 4.46 -2.80 -9.19
CA HIS A 202 3.47 -2.39 -10.17
C HIS A 202 4.05 -1.28 -11.06
N ALA A 203 3.83 -1.38 -12.37
CA ALA A 203 4.53 -0.56 -13.36
C ALA A 203 4.29 0.95 -13.19
N VAL A 204 3.11 1.33 -12.66
CA VAL A 204 2.69 2.73 -12.52
C VAL A 204 3.24 3.36 -11.25
N ASP A 205 3.09 2.70 -10.10
CA ASP A 205 3.29 3.34 -8.81
C ASP A 205 4.56 2.88 -8.09
N ARG A 206 5.11 1.71 -8.44
CA ARG A 206 6.22 1.05 -7.76
C ARG A 206 6.05 0.88 -6.24
N LEU A 207 4.81 0.95 -5.74
CA LEU A 207 4.45 0.83 -4.31
C LEU A 207 3.53 -0.35 -4.07
N ALA A 208 2.67 -0.67 -5.03
CA ALA A 208 1.96 -1.93 -5.06
C ALA A 208 2.93 -3.01 -5.56
N TRP A 209 2.95 -4.15 -4.89
CA TRP A 209 3.81 -5.28 -5.24
C TRP A 209 2.95 -6.47 -5.65
N THR A 210 3.34 -7.11 -6.75
CA THR A 210 2.77 -8.37 -7.20
C THR A 210 3.75 -9.48 -6.87
N TYR A 211 3.25 -10.48 -6.14
CA TYR A 211 3.99 -11.62 -5.67
C TYR A 211 3.55 -12.87 -6.43
N PRO A 212 4.42 -13.49 -7.24
CA PRO A 212 4.09 -14.76 -7.89
C PRO A 212 3.91 -15.83 -6.82
N LEU A 213 2.90 -16.68 -6.97
CA LEU A 213 2.70 -17.87 -6.13
C LEU A 213 3.33 -19.08 -6.80
N VAL A 214 3.18 -19.15 -8.12
CA VAL A 214 3.71 -20.22 -8.98
C VAL A 214 4.28 -19.61 -10.25
N TYR A 215 5.45 -20.12 -10.66
CA TYR A 215 6.11 -19.73 -11.90
C TYR A 215 5.71 -20.69 -13.02
N ALA A 216 4.79 -20.26 -13.87
CA ALA A 216 4.43 -21.03 -15.06
C ALA A 216 5.61 -21.15 -16.02
N LYS A 217 5.68 -22.28 -16.73
CA LYS A 217 6.67 -22.47 -17.77
C LYS A 217 6.34 -21.53 -18.93
N GLU A 218 7.27 -20.65 -19.29
CA GLU A 218 7.12 -19.82 -20.48
C GLU A 218 7.05 -20.74 -21.70
N GLU A 219 5.91 -20.71 -22.42
CA GLU A 219 5.81 -21.36 -23.72
C GLU A 219 6.70 -20.58 -24.70
N HIS A 220 7.93 -21.04 -24.90
CA HIS A 220 8.80 -20.48 -25.93
C HIS A 220 8.16 -20.68 -27.31
N ASN A 221 7.57 -19.60 -27.82
CA ASN A 221 7.23 -19.33 -29.22
C ASN A 221 6.82 -20.54 -30.07
N GLY A 222 5.60 -21.05 -29.84
CA GLY A 222 4.78 -21.64 -30.89
C GLY A 222 5.17 -23.02 -31.43
N GLU A 223 6.27 -23.62 -30.99
CA GLU A 223 6.54 -25.02 -31.29
C GLU A 223 5.79 -25.88 -30.27
N GLN A 224 4.50 -26.11 -30.56
CA GLN A 224 3.71 -27.13 -29.87
C GLN A 224 4.47 -28.45 -29.98
N ILE A 225 5.18 -28.83 -28.92
CA ILE A 225 5.69 -30.18 -28.76
C ILE A 225 4.46 -31.07 -28.60
N ALA A 226 3.93 -31.52 -29.74
CA ALA A 226 2.87 -32.50 -29.86
C ALA A 226 3.39 -33.83 -29.29
N GLY A 227 3.33 -33.97 -27.97
CA GLY A 227 3.89 -35.10 -27.25
C GLY A 227 4.06 -34.92 -25.75
N VAL A 228 3.77 -33.74 -25.18
CA VAL A 228 3.68 -33.60 -23.72
C VAL A 228 2.36 -34.22 -23.28
N ASP A 229 2.44 -35.49 -22.88
CA ASP A 229 1.36 -36.22 -22.23
C ASP A 229 0.64 -35.32 -21.24
N ARG A 230 -0.68 -35.23 -21.39
CA ARG A 230 -1.60 -34.60 -20.43
C ARG A 230 -1.17 -35.07 -19.05
N ILE A 231 -0.51 -34.20 -18.28
CA ILE A 231 -0.15 -34.47 -16.89
C ILE A 231 -1.48 -34.76 -16.20
N THR A 232 -1.76 -36.03 -15.96
CA THR A 232 -3.02 -36.41 -15.33
C THR A 232 -2.95 -35.95 -13.88
N ASN A 233 -4.07 -35.49 -13.31
CA ASN A 233 -4.16 -34.99 -11.93
C ASN A 233 -3.57 -35.93 -10.84
N LYS A 234 -3.23 -37.18 -11.18
CA LYS A 234 -2.60 -38.13 -10.27
C LYS A 234 -1.08 -37.95 -10.12
N ASP A 235 -0.40 -37.30 -11.08
CA ASP A 235 1.06 -37.09 -11.04
C ASP A 235 1.47 -35.80 -10.30
N VAL A 236 0.50 -34.98 -9.88
CA VAL A 236 0.71 -33.74 -9.11
C VAL A 236 1.22 -34.02 -7.68
N LYS A 237 1.23 -35.29 -7.25
CA LYS A 237 1.39 -35.66 -5.84
C LYS A 237 2.79 -35.46 -5.24
N TRP A 238 3.82 -35.13 -6.03
CA TRP A 238 5.19 -34.96 -5.54
C TRP A 238 5.92 -33.76 -6.16
N ARG A 239 5.38 -32.54 -6.04
CA ARG A 239 6.19 -31.35 -6.31
C ARG A 239 7.21 -31.18 -5.18
N ASN A 240 8.47 -31.47 -5.46
CA ASN A 240 9.55 -30.83 -4.74
C ASN A 240 9.57 -29.38 -5.26
N PRO A 241 9.40 -28.34 -4.42
CA PRO A 241 9.42 -26.94 -4.89
C PRO A 241 10.67 -26.60 -5.71
N SER A 242 11.74 -27.36 -5.49
CA SER A 242 13.04 -27.26 -6.15
C SER A 242 13.14 -28.01 -7.50
N GLN A 243 12.25 -28.97 -7.77
CA GLN A 243 12.36 -29.89 -8.92
C GLN A 243 11.01 -30.02 -9.62
N GLY A 244 10.93 -29.47 -10.84
CA GLY A 244 9.77 -29.62 -11.70
C GLY A 244 9.57 -28.41 -12.62
N ASN A 245 8.61 -28.52 -13.52
CA ASN A 245 8.25 -27.47 -14.49
C ASN A 245 7.50 -26.29 -13.86
N CYS A 246 7.44 -26.23 -12.53
CA CYS A 246 6.51 -25.36 -11.80
C CYS A 246 7.08 -24.97 -10.43
N PRO A 247 8.13 -24.12 -10.43
CA PRO A 247 8.67 -23.59 -9.20
C PRO A 247 7.62 -22.86 -8.37
N LEU A 248 7.77 -22.91 -7.06
CA LEU A 248 6.94 -22.16 -6.11
C LEU A 248 7.73 -20.96 -5.58
N SER A 249 7.02 -19.88 -5.23
CA SER A 249 7.64 -18.78 -4.51
C SER A 249 7.87 -19.11 -3.03
N ALA A 250 8.73 -18.34 -2.37
CA ALA A 250 9.11 -18.56 -0.98
C ALA A 250 7.89 -18.60 -0.05
N ALA A 251 7.06 -17.56 -0.07
CA ALA A 251 5.89 -17.50 0.81
C ALA A 251 4.90 -18.65 0.51
N PHE A 252 4.63 -18.95 -0.75
CA PHE A 252 3.68 -19.98 -1.12
C PHE A 252 4.17 -21.39 -0.74
N ALA A 253 5.47 -21.69 -0.93
CA ALA A 253 6.05 -22.96 -0.54
C ALA A 253 6.04 -23.17 0.99
N ILE A 254 6.28 -22.10 1.77
CA ILE A 254 6.20 -22.13 3.24
C ILE A 254 4.76 -22.35 3.68
N TYR A 255 3.81 -21.65 3.04
CA TYR A 255 2.37 -21.81 3.30
C TYR A 255 1.89 -23.24 3.06
N GLU A 256 2.19 -23.84 1.90
CA GLU A 256 1.79 -25.21 1.57
C GLU A 256 2.36 -26.24 2.55
N ASP A 257 3.57 -26.02 3.05
CA ASP A 257 4.20 -26.89 4.05
C ASP A 257 3.63 -26.69 5.46
N ALA A 258 3.06 -25.52 5.75
CA ALA A 258 2.40 -25.22 7.01
C ALA A 258 1.02 -25.85 7.14
N TYR A 259 0.20 -25.74 6.10
CA TYR A 259 -1.21 -26.16 6.15
C TYR A 259 -1.50 -27.46 5.40
N GLY A 260 -0.50 -28.01 4.70
CA GLY A 260 -0.67 -29.18 3.87
C GLY A 260 -1.24 -28.84 2.50
N ARG A 261 -0.99 -29.73 1.54
CA ARG A 261 -1.42 -29.56 0.14
C ARG A 261 -2.92 -29.81 0.02
N GLY A 262 -3.70 -28.80 -0.37
CA GLY A 262 -5.09 -29.01 -0.79
C GLY A 262 -6.06 -27.85 -0.66
N GLU A 263 -5.76 -26.84 0.17
CA GLU A 263 -6.69 -25.70 0.33
C GLU A 263 -6.57 -24.69 -0.83
N LEU A 264 -5.35 -24.44 -1.31
CA LEU A 264 -5.06 -23.51 -2.39
C LEU A 264 -4.42 -24.27 -3.55
N GLU A 265 -5.24 -24.67 -4.53
CA GLU A 265 -4.76 -25.38 -5.73
C GLU A 265 -4.23 -24.38 -6.76
N ALA A 266 -2.93 -24.08 -6.71
CA ALA A 266 -2.27 -23.32 -7.77
C ALA A 266 -1.81 -24.25 -8.91
N ARG A 267 -2.49 -24.14 -10.05
CA ARG A 267 -2.13 -24.87 -11.27
C ARG A 267 -0.88 -24.26 -11.92
N CYS A 268 -0.12 -25.08 -12.65
CA CYS A 268 1.15 -24.69 -13.28
C CYS A 268 1.02 -24.22 -14.72
N ASP A 269 -0.17 -24.39 -15.29
CA ASP A 269 -0.51 -23.97 -16.64
C ASP A 269 -0.55 -22.45 -16.76
N GLU A 270 -0.90 -21.76 -15.67
CA GLU A 270 -1.03 -20.31 -15.65
C GLU A 270 -0.22 -19.70 -14.50
N PRO A 271 0.52 -18.60 -14.74
CA PRO A 271 1.18 -17.90 -13.67
C PRO A 271 0.11 -17.27 -12.77
N ARG A 272 0.25 -17.50 -11.46
CA ARG A 272 -0.68 -16.98 -10.44
C ARG A 272 0.04 -15.94 -9.62
N PHE A 273 -0.55 -14.76 -9.48
CA PHE A 273 0.02 -13.64 -8.76
C PHE A 273 -0.92 -13.18 -7.66
N MET A 274 -0.34 -12.77 -6.54
CA MET A 274 -1.01 -12.13 -5.42
C MET A 274 -0.61 -10.66 -5.35
N SER A 275 -1.54 -9.77 -5.02
CA SER A 275 -1.15 -8.42 -4.58
C SER A 275 -0.75 -8.46 -3.10
N VAL A 276 0.44 -7.95 -2.78
CA VAL A 276 0.92 -7.89 -1.39
C VAL A 276 0.22 -6.74 -0.67
N THR A 277 -0.38 -7.03 0.49
CA THR A 277 -0.93 -6.01 1.39
C THR A 277 -0.10 -5.92 2.65
N TRP A 278 0.19 -4.70 3.09
CA TRP A 278 1.07 -4.46 4.23
C TRP A 278 0.24 -4.35 5.51
N PRO A 279 0.56 -5.13 6.56
CA PRO A 279 -0.07 -4.99 7.87
C PRO A 279 0.26 -3.63 8.51
N LEU A 280 -0.63 -3.17 9.38
CA LEU A 280 -0.54 -1.84 10.01
C LEU A 280 -0.17 -1.87 11.48
N ASP A 281 -0.34 -3.03 12.11
CA ASP A 281 0.13 -3.24 13.45
C ASP A 281 1.66 -3.26 13.43
N THR A 282 2.29 -2.66 14.43
CA THR A 282 3.75 -2.55 14.51
C THR A 282 4.29 -3.52 15.55
N ALA A 283 5.41 -4.19 15.27
CA ALA A 283 6.11 -4.97 16.30
C ALA A 283 6.73 -4.04 17.35
N GLU A 284 6.83 -4.54 18.59
CA GLU A 284 7.60 -3.89 19.67
C GLU A 284 9.11 -3.87 19.37
N ASP A 285 9.60 -4.85 18.60
CA ASP A 285 10.99 -4.96 18.14
C ASP A 285 11.02 -4.72 16.61
N GLY A 286 11.22 -3.47 16.19
CA GLY A 286 11.24 -3.08 14.77
C GLY A 286 12.62 -3.02 14.11
N LEU A 287 12.64 -2.76 12.79
CA LEU A 287 13.85 -2.52 12.01
C LEU A 287 14.63 -1.31 12.57
N ARG A 288 15.95 -1.46 12.73
CA ARG A 288 16.82 -0.34 13.06
C ARG A 288 17.07 0.42 11.76
N TRP A 289 16.50 1.62 11.68
CA TRP A 289 16.80 2.55 10.62
C TRP A 289 18.20 3.12 10.88
N LEU A 290 19.16 2.78 10.01
CA LEU A 290 20.41 3.52 9.94
C LEU A 290 20.05 4.86 9.30
N ASP A 291 19.85 5.89 10.11
CA ASP A 291 19.66 7.24 9.59
C ASP A 291 20.88 7.58 8.74
N SER A 292 20.67 7.85 7.46
CA SER A 292 21.69 8.52 6.67
C SER A 292 21.69 9.98 7.11
N ASP A 293 22.81 10.45 7.65
CA ASP A 293 22.98 11.83 8.16
C ASP A 293 22.53 12.89 7.12
N ASP A 294 22.62 12.56 5.83
CA ASP A 294 22.28 13.45 4.73
C ASP A 294 20.77 13.66 4.57
N GLU A 295 19.93 12.61 4.55
CA GLU A 295 18.47 12.73 4.34
C GLU A 295 17.78 13.42 5.53
N GLU A 296 18.19 13.08 6.76
CA GLU A 296 17.62 13.71 7.95
C GLU A 296 18.05 15.18 8.05
N SER A 297 19.29 15.52 7.64
CA SER A 297 19.74 16.92 7.62
C SER A 297 18.99 17.79 6.60
N GLU A 298 18.61 17.21 5.46
CA GLU A 298 17.79 17.90 4.45
C GLU A 298 16.34 18.07 4.92
N ALA A 299 15.75 17.04 5.56
CA ALA A 299 14.44 17.14 6.19
C ALA A 299 14.42 18.17 7.34
N ARG A 300 15.47 18.20 8.17
CA ARG A 300 15.65 19.15 9.29
C ARG A 300 15.72 20.61 8.82
N ARG A 301 16.19 20.91 7.60
CA ARG A 301 16.23 22.27 7.05
C ARG A 301 14.91 22.75 6.47
N ALA A 302 13.97 21.85 6.19
CA ALA A 302 12.88 22.16 5.26
C ALA A 302 11.60 22.76 5.88
N PHE A 303 11.30 22.70 7.20
CA PHE A 303 9.98 23.18 7.66
C PHE A 303 9.81 23.52 9.16
N LEU A 304 8.85 24.43 9.46
CA LEU A 304 8.46 24.95 10.79
C LEU A 304 7.43 24.09 11.56
N LEU A 305 6.81 23.10 10.90
CA LEU A 305 5.81 22.19 11.50
C LEU A 305 6.39 20.78 11.57
N ARG A 306 7.05 20.47 12.69
CA ARG A 306 7.49 19.12 13.02
C ARG A 306 6.35 18.43 13.78
N VAL A 307 5.83 17.32 13.24
CA VAL A 307 4.77 16.54 13.91
C VAL A 307 5.37 15.62 14.96
N ASP A 308 6.58 15.10 14.74
CA ASP A 308 7.36 14.33 15.72
C ASP A 308 8.28 15.24 16.54
N THR A 309 7.86 15.58 17.76
CA THR A 309 8.67 16.32 18.75
C THR A 309 9.21 15.44 19.88
N GLY A 310 8.78 14.19 19.96
CA GLY A 310 9.17 13.25 21.02
C GLY A 310 9.93 12.07 20.44
N ASP A 311 11.25 12.10 20.59
CA ASP A 311 12.05 10.99 21.15
C ASP A 311 13.51 11.23 20.79
N HIS A 312 14.30 11.52 21.83
CA HIS A 312 15.75 11.74 21.77
C HIS A 312 16.54 10.44 21.58
N ASP A 313 15.87 9.29 21.51
CA ASP A 313 16.50 8.00 21.22
C ASP A 313 16.61 7.80 19.71
N GLU A 314 17.58 8.51 19.10
CA GLU A 314 17.96 8.37 17.69
C GLU A 314 18.32 6.91 17.31
N GLN A 315 18.59 6.04 18.29
CA GLN A 315 19.05 4.67 18.05
C GLN A 315 17.92 3.62 17.94
N MET A 316 16.69 3.90 18.41
CA MET A 316 15.60 2.91 18.43
C MET A 316 14.21 3.56 18.29
N TYR A 317 13.95 4.20 17.15
CA TYR A 317 12.65 4.81 16.83
C TYR A 317 11.46 3.83 16.97
N CYS A 318 11.68 2.52 16.84
CA CYS A 318 10.62 1.51 16.82
C CYS A 318 10.31 0.82 18.14
N THR A 319 10.52 1.50 19.27
CA THR A 319 10.22 0.95 20.61
C THR A 319 8.98 1.56 21.26
N SER A 320 8.25 2.44 20.56
CA SER A 320 7.15 3.17 21.16
C SER A 320 5.83 2.37 21.19
N SER A 321 5.20 2.35 22.36
CA SER A 321 3.87 1.76 22.62
C SER A 321 2.72 2.66 22.15
N ASP A 322 2.87 3.27 20.98
CA ASP A 322 1.91 4.25 20.49
C ASP A 322 0.55 3.61 20.19
N SER A 323 -0.53 4.31 20.54
CA SER A 323 -1.89 3.85 20.27
C SER A 323 -2.14 3.66 18.76
N LYS A 324 -3.02 2.71 18.38
CA LYS A 324 -3.40 2.50 16.96
C LYS A 324 -3.86 3.80 16.27
N VAL A 325 -4.52 4.71 17.00
CA VAL A 325 -4.97 6.01 16.47
C VAL A 325 -3.80 6.97 16.18
N SER A 326 -2.78 7.02 17.05
CA SER A 326 -1.58 7.83 16.80
C SER A 326 -0.73 7.27 15.67
N LEU A 327 -0.68 5.94 15.52
CA LEU A 327 -0.05 5.29 14.37
C LEU A 327 -0.78 5.64 13.07
N LEU A 328 -2.11 5.52 13.05
CA LEU A 328 -2.94 5.93 11.92
C LEU A 328 -2.71 7.41 11.59
N TRP A 329 -2.79 8.30 12.56
CA TRP A 329 -2.60 9.74 12.34
C TRP A 329 -1.21 10.09 11.80
N ARG A 330 -0.15 9.41 12.26
CA ARG A 330 1.20 9.58 11.70
C ARG A 330 1.30 9.02 10.29
N ALA A 331 0.71 7.85 10.03
CA ALA A 331 0.62 7.28 8.68
C ALA A 331 -0.03 8.29 7.72
N GLU A 332 -1.13 8.90 8.14
CA GLU A 332 -1.86 9.93 7.40
C GLU A 332 -1.02 11.18 7.14
N TRP A 333 -0.42 11.75 8.19
CA TRP A 333 0.45 12.92 8.04
C TRP A 333 1.68 12.64 7.18
N ARG A 334 2.22 11.41 7.23
CA ARG A 334 3.34 10.99 6.37
C ARG A 334 2.90 10.87 4.92
N ALA A 335 1.73 10.29 4.67
CA ALA A 335 1.16 10.19 3.33
C ALA A 335 0.97 11.58 2.72
N PHE A 336 0.57 12.57 3.53
CA PHE A 336 0.38 13.96 3.08
C PHE A 336 1.69 14.78 3.00
N LEU A 337 2.61 14.61 3.95
CA LEU A 337 3.83 15.40 4.11
C LEU A 337 5.04 14.51 4.47
N ARG A 338 5.55 13.75 3.49
CA ARG A 338 6.73 12.87 3.63
C ARG A 338 7.90 13.45 4.45
N PRO A 339 8.37 14.70 4.24
CA PRO A 339 9.54 15.19 4.96
C PRO A 339 9.28 15.52 6.45
N THR A 340 8.04 15.42 6.93
CA THR A 340 7.66 15.94 8.27
C THR A 340 7.47 14.88 9.35
N SER A 341 7.58 13.59 9.01
CA SER A 341 7.40 12.47 9.95
C SER A 341 8.47 11.38 9.71
N ARG A 342 8.64 10.45 10.66
CA ARG A 342 9.49 9.25 10.52
C ARG A 342 8.69 8.06 9.94
N PRO A 343 9.33 7.07 9.27
CA PRO A 343 8.63 5.93 8.67
C PRO A 343 7.96 5.05 9.73
N LEU A 344 6.81 4.44 9.44
CA LEU A 344 6.18 3.55 10.42
C LEU A 344 7.07 2.33 10.69
N CYS A 345 6.96 1.79 11.89
CA CYS A 345 7.64 0.55 12.25
C CYS A 345 7.08 -0.64 11.50
N VAL A 346 7.95 -1.61 11.25
CA VAL A 346 7.58 -2.85 10.57
C VAL A 346 6.71 -3.71 11.50
N HIS A 347 5.82 -4.48 10.89
CA HIS A 347 4.88 -5.35 11.62
C HIS A 347 5.56 -6.58 12.25
N TYR A 348 6.56 -7.13 11.57
CA TYR A 348 7.21 -8.36 12.01
C TYR A 348 8.26 -8.10 13.06
N ARG A 349 8.36 -9.02 14.02
CA ARG A 349 9.46 -9.03 14.98
C ARG A 349 10.79 -9.08 14.23
N THR A 350 11.60 -8.06 14.42
CA THR A 350 12.87 -7.92 13.72
C THR A 350 14.03 -8.11 14.67
N ILE A 351 14.92 -9.04 14.36
CA ILE A 351 16.17 -9.26 15.11
C ILE A 351 17.32 -8.98 14.17
N HIS A 352 18.28 -8.18 14.62
CA HIS A 352 19.52 -7.97 13.88
C HIS A 352 20.53 -9.05 14.27
N ALA A 353 21.28 -9.55 13.29
CA ALA A 353 22.28 -10.59 13.52
C ALA A 353 23.33 -10.17 14.55
N SER A 354 23.68 -8.87 14.63
CA SER A 354 24.61 -8.34 15.63
C SER A 354 24.10 -8.45 17.07
N GLN A 355 22.78 -8.44 17.27
CA GLN A 355 22.16 -8.47 18.61
C GLN A 355 22.07 -9.88 19.19
N ILE A 356 22.19 -10.93 18.35
CA ILE A 356 21.99 -12.32 18.77
C ILE A 356 22.86 -12.70 19.97
N GLU A 357 24.14 -12.27 19.96
CA GLU A 357 25.08 -12.58 21.03
C GLU A 357 24.70 -11.93 22.36
N GLU A 358 24.04 -10.76 22.31
CA GLU A 358 23.61 -9.98 23.46
C GLU A 358 22.26 -10.46 24.04
N MET A 359 21.44 -11.13 23.22
CA MET A 359 20.15 -11.66 23.65
C MET A 359 20.30 -12.74 24.73
N SER A 360 19.46 -12.67 25.75
CA SER A 360 19.31 -13.73 26.73
C SER A 360 18.72 -15.01 26.12
N GLY A 361 18.98 -16.16 26.75
CA GLY A 361 18.42 -17.44 26.28
C GLY A 361 16.89 -17.45 26.20
N GLY A 362 16.21 -16.75 27.12
CA GLY A 362 14.75 -16.62 27.08
C GLY A 362 14.25 -15.82 25.88
N GLU A 363 14.95 -14.75 25.51
CA GLU A 363 14.62 -13.95 24.33
C GLU A 363 14.84 -14.73 23.04
N ARG A 364 15.94 -15.49 22.94
CA ARG A 364 16.20 -16.36 21.78
C ARG A 364 15.15 -17.44 21.63
N VAL A 365 14.73 -18.06 22.73
CA VAL A 365 13.62 -19.02 22.73
C VAL A 365 12.34 -18.37 22.21
N ALA A 366 11.97 -17.19 22.74
CA ALA A 366 10.75 -16.48 22.33
C ALA A 366 10.78 -16.06 20.84
N ALA A 367 11.98 -15.81 20.31
CA ALA A 367 12.20 -15.35 18.95
C ALA A 367 12.28 -16.45 17.90
N PHE A 368 12.87 -17.60 18.23
CA PHE A 368 13.20 -18.62 17.25
C PHE A 368 12.41 -19.91 17.42
N GLN A 369 12.17 -20.35 18.67
CA GLN A 369 11.56 -21.65 18.90
C GLN A 369 10.13 -21.72 18.37
N ASP A 370 9.83 -22.76 17.58
CA ASP A 370 8.52 -22.97 16.92
C ASP A 370 8.08 -21.83 15.97
N ARG A 371 8.96 -20.88 15.63
CA ARG A 371 8.64 -19.75 14.73
C ARG A 371 8.95 -20.05 13.27
N ILE A 372 8.41 -19.22 12.39
CA ILE A 372 8.88 -19.10 11.00
C ILE A 372 9.94 -18.01 10.99
N VAL A 373 11.19 -18.38 10.79
CA VAL A 373 12.32 -17.44 10.76
C VAL A 373 12.69 -17.14 9.32
N MET A 374 12.63 -15.86 8.94
CA MET A 374 12.95 -15.38 7.59
C MET A 374 14.23 -14.54 7.65
N ILE A 375 15.31 -15.02 7.04
CA ILE A 375 16.62 -14.39 7.10
C ILE A 375 16.82 -13.54 5.85
N GLY A 376 17.17 -12.27 5.99
CA GLY A 376 17.50 -11.36 4.88
C GLY A 376 18.63 -10.39 5.23
N THR A 377 18.88 -9.40 4.37
CA THR A 377 19.97 -8.41 4.54
C THR A 377 19.47 -6.97 4.67
N SER A 378 20.03 -6.15 5.56
CA SER A 378 19.68 -4.71 5.67
C SER A 378 20.87 -3.75 5.68
N PHE A 379 21.58 -3.65 4.57
CA PHE A 379 22.59 -2.61 4.41
C PHE A 379 22.49 -1.99 3.02
N ASP A 380 22.75 -0.68 2.91
CA ASP A 380 22.39 0.18 1.77
C ASP A 380 22.84 -0.31 0.39
N TYR A 381 23.93 -1.08 0.34
CA TYR A 381 24.53 -1.63 -0.88
C TYR A 381 23.94 -2.97 -1.32
N SER A 382 23.06 -3.57 -0.52
CA SER A 382 22.27 -4.71 -1.00
C SER A 382 21.24 -4.22 -2.02
N ASN A 383 21.11 -4.93 -3.14
CA ASN A 383 20.06 -4.67 -4.13
C ASN A 383 18.69 -5.24 -3.67
N ASP A 384 18.58 -5.65 -2.42
CA ASP A 384 17.41 -6.32 -1.85
C ASP A 384 16.61 -5.36 -0.97
N PHE A 385 16.21 -4.23 -1.55
CA PHE A 385 15.27 -3.33 -0.88
C PHE A 385 14.03 -3.12 -1.73
N VAL A 386 12.91 -3.02 -1.04
CA VAL A 386 11.60 -2.74 -1.61
C VAL A 386 11.06 -1.46 -1.00
N LEU A 387 10.27 -0.73 -1.78
CA LEU A 387 9.54 0.43 -1.31
C LEU A 387 8.17 0.00 -0.79
N SER A 388 8.02 0.00 0.53
CA SER A 388 6.72 -0.11 1.19
C SER A 388 6.02 1.25 1.20
N PRO A 389 4.71 1.32 0.92
CA PRO A 389 3.94 2.55 1.06
C PRO A 389 3.90 3.07 2.51
N LEU A 390 4.09 2.18 3.50
CA LEU A 390 4.02 2.48 4.93
C LEU A 390 5.40 2.71 5.56
N ASN A 391 6.35 1.83 5.23
CA ASN A 391 7.65 1.76 5.87
C ASN A 391 8.77 2.38 5.04
N ASP A 392 8.50 2.85 3.82
CA ASP A 392 9.52 3.31 2.88
C ASP A 392 10.46 2.17 2.44
N ARG A 393 11.76 2.43 2.26
CA ARG A 393 12.75 1.43 1.82
C ARG A 393 13.03 0.39 2.91
N ILE A 394 12.49 -0.82 2.77
CA ILE A 394 12.72 -1.95 3.69
C ILE A 394 13.40 -3.13 2.98
N PRO A 395 14.11 -4.03 3.70
CA PRO A 395 14.70 -5.22 3.10
C PRO A 395 13.66 -6.11 2.39
N GLY A 396 14.06 -6.75 1.28
CA GLY A 396 13.17 -7.56 0.44
C GLY A 396 12.54 -8.75 1.17
N VAL A 397 13.24 -9.32 2.16
CA VAL A 397 12.68 -10.36 3.04
C VAL A 397 11.36 -9.94 3.74
N PHE A 398 11.14 -8.65 4.00
CA PHE A 398 9.87 -8.17 4.56
C PHE A 398 8.71 -8.30 3.58
N LEU A 399 8.97 -8.22 2.27
CA LEU A 399 7.95 -8.48 1.25
C LEU A 399 7.56 -9.96 1.24
N HIS A 400 8.53 -10.87 1.41
CA HIS A 400 8.26 -12.29 1.57
C HIS A 400 7.44 -12.58 2.83
N ALA A 401 7.75 -11.90 3.95
CA ALA A 401 6.99 -12.01 5.19
C ALA A 401 5.55 -11.49 5.01
N ALA A 402 5.38 -10.33 4.38
CA ALA A 402 4.07 -9.77 4.02
C ALA A 402 3.25 -10.70 3.14
N ALA A 403 3.86 -11.25 2.09
CA ALA A 403 3.21 -12.22 1.22
C ALA A 403 2.78 -13.47 1.99
N LEU A 404 3.63 -13.99 2.88
CA LEU A 404 3.31 -15.16 3.69
C LEU A 404 2.13 -14.90 4.64
N ASP A 405 2.14 -13.74 5.29
CA ASP A 405 1.08 -13.32 6.19
C ASP A 405 -0.26 -13.07 5.45
N ASN A 406 -0.21 -12.51 4.24
CA ASN A 406 -1.38 -12.38 3.38
C ASN A 406 -2.00 -13.74 3.06
N LEU A 407 -1.17 -14.76 2.75
CA LEU A 407 -1.63 -16.13 2.51
C LEU A 407 -2.26 -16.75 3.76
N PHE A 408 -1.66 -16.54 4.95
CA PHE A 408 -2.24 -17.06 6.19
C PHE A 408 -3.55 -16.38 6.59
N SER A 409 -3.69 -15.09 6.25
CA SER A 409 -4.90 -14.31 6.52
C SER A 409 -6.07 -14.70 5.60
N HIS A 410 -5.80 -15.11 4.35
CA HIS A 410 -6.82 -15.36 3.32
C HIS A 410 -6.97 -16.84 2.98
N ARG A 411 -7.30 -17.67 3.98
CA ARG A 411 -7.51 -19.11 3.81
C ARG A 411 -8.65 -19.49 2.85
N GLY A 412 -9.53 -18.54 2.51
CA GLY A 412 -10.76 -18.76 1.73
C GLY A 412 -10.60 -18.92 0.21
N GLY A 413 -9.39 -18.72 -0.35
CA GLY A 413 -9.11 -19.01 -1.75
C GLY A 413 -8.33 -17.90 -2.49
N LEU A 414 -7.51 -18.33 -3.47
CA LEU A 414 -6.68 -17.47 -4.32
C LEU A 414 -7.47 -16.37 -5.04
N ASN A 415 -8.76 -16.58 -5.30
CA ASN A 415 -9.61 -15.65 -6.04
C ASN A 415 -9.85 -14.31 -5.31
N ASP A 416 -9.63 -14.28 -3.99
CA ASP A 416 -9.72 -13.07 -3.18
C ASP A 416 -8.37 -12.33 -3.09
N ILE A 417 -7.30 -12.99 -3.53
CA ILE A 417 -5.90 -12.59 -3.39
C ILE A 417 -5.29 -12.15 -4.74
N GLU A 418 -5.87 -12.64 -5.85
CA GLU A 418 -5.41 -12.37 -7.21
C GLU A 418 -5.41 -10.89 -7.55
N ALA A 419 -4.34 -10.48 -8.24
CA ALA A 419 -4.06 -9.11 -8.63
C ALA A 419 -5.34 -8.38 -9.09
N TRP A 420 -5.62 -7.25 -8.45
CA TRP A 420 -6.84 -6.43 -8.58
C TRP A 420 -7.01 -5.73 -9.94
N GLU A 421 -6.40 -6.25 -10.99
CA GLU A 421 -6.60 -5.76 -12.34
C GLU A 421 -7.96 -6.25 -12.85
N PRO A 422 -8.88 -5.35 -13.23
CA PRO A 422 -10.16 -5.76 -13.78
C PRO A 422 -9.95 -6.46 -15.12
N HIS A 423 -9.95 -7.79 -15.13
CA HIS A 423 -10.01 -8.55 -16.36
C HIS A 423 -11.38 -8.34 -17.02
N PHE A 424 -11.40 -8.17 -18.34
CA PHE A 424 -12.65 -7.99 -19.08
C PHE A 424 -13.61 -9.20 -18.95
N ASP A 425 -13.08 -10.39 -18.63
CA ASP A 425 -13.81 -11.64 -18.46
C ASP A 425 -14.40 -11.85 -17.04
N MET A 426 -14.62 -10.78 -16.28
CA MET A 426 -15.25 -10.89 -14.96
C MET A 426 -16.68 -11.47 -15.04
N PRO A 427 -17.09 -12.29 -14.05
CA PRO A 427 -18.43 -12.85 -14.01
C PRO A 427 -19.49 -11.73 -13.96
N ALA A 428 -20.61 -11.92 -14.68
CA ALA A 428 -21.67 -10.92 -14.84
C ALA A 428 -22.20 -10.34 -13.52
N VAL A 429 -22.11 -11.10 -12.42
CA VAL A 429 -22.47 -10.65 -11.07
C VAL A 429 -21.57 -9.51 -10.60
N ARG A 430 -20.26 -9.55 -10.85
CA ARG A 430 -19.32 -8.46 -10.52
C ARG A 430 -19.62 -7.21 -11.36
N TRP A 431 -19.87 -7.36 -12.67
CA TRP A 431 -20.30 -6.26 -13.53
C TRP A 431 -21.62 -5.62 -13.08
N GLY A 432 -22.59 -6.44 -12.67
CA GLY A 432 -23.86 -5.95 -12.12
C GLY A 432 -23.67 -5.11 -10.85
N LYS A 433 -22.76 -5.53 -9.96
CA LYS A 433 -22.41 -4.79 -8.74
C LYS A 433 -21.74 -3.44 -9.06
N LEU A 434 -20.79 -3.42 -10.00
CA LEU A 434 -20.13 -2.19 -10.49
C LEU A 434 -21.14 -1.20 -11.09
N LEU A 435 -22.04 -1.69 -11.93
CA LEU A 435 -23.07 -0.86 -12.56
C LEU A 435 -24.05 -0.31 -11.52
N PHE A 436 -24.48 -1.13 -10.57
CA PHE A 436 -25.35 -0.70 -9.47
C PHE A 436 -24.69 0.41 -8.64
N LEU A 437 -23.39 0.28 -8.33
CA LEU A 437 -22.62 1.31 -7.65
C LEU A 437 -22.56 2.61 -8.44
N SER A 438 -22.28 2.52 -9.73
CA SER A 438 -22.26 3.69 -10.62
C SER A 438 -23.61 4.40 -10.62
N VAL A 439 -24.71 3.66 -10.66
CA VAL A 439 -26.07 4.21 -10.61
C VAL A 439 -26.36 4.88 -9.26
N ILE A 440 -26.01 4.25 -8.13
CA ILE A 440 -26.17 4.87 -6.79
C ILE A 440 -25.34 6.13 -6.67
N GLY A 441 -24.07 6.09 -7.06
CA GLY A 441 -23.17 7.24 -7.01
C GLY A 441 -23.72 8.40 -7.86
N PHE A 442 -24.20 8.09 -9.06
CA PHE A 442 -24.84 9.09 -9.93
C PHE A 442 -26.13 9.64 -9.29
N ALA A 443 -27.00 8.79 -8.74
CA ALA A 443 -28.21 9.24 -8.06
C ALA A 443 -27.92 10.15 -6.86
N ALA A 444 -26.89 9.82 -6.06
CA ALA A 444 -26.46 10.65 -4.93
C ALA A 444 -25.97 12.04 -5.40
N ILE A 445 -25.16 12.10 -6.45
CA ILE A 445 -24.71 13.36 -7.06
C ILE A 445 -25.91 14.20 -7.53
N PHE A 446 -26.89 13.59 -8.20
CA PHE A 446 -28.09 14.30 -8.64
C PHE A 446 -28.95 14.81 -7.49
N LEU A 447 -29.07 14.05 -6.39
CA LEU A 447 -29.78 14.49 -5.19
C LEU A 447 -29.08 15.69 -4.54
N ILE A 448 -27.75 15.67 -4.45
CA ILE A 448 -26.97 16.78 -3.89
C ILE A 448 -27.10 18.03 -4.76
N ALA A 449 -26.93 17.89 -6.08
CA ALA A 449 -27.09 18.99 -7.04
C ALA A 449 -28.52 19.56 -7.01
N GLY A 450 -29.53 18.70 -6.93
CA GLY A 450 -30.94 19.07 -6.81
C GLY A 450 -31.22 19.83 -5.51
N ALA A 451 -30.72 19.33 -4.37
CA ALA A 451 -30.86 19.98 -3.07
C ALA A 451 -30.17 21.36 -3.05
N LYS A 452 -28.96 21.47 -3.60
CA LYS A 452 -28.26 22.76 -3.74
C LYS A 452 -29.06 23.75 -4.58
N LYS A 453 -29.57 23.32 -5.73
CA LYS A 453 -30.40 24.16 -6.61
C LYS A 453 -31.66 24.64 -5.89
N TRP A 454 -32.34 23.76 -5.16
CA TRP A 454 -33.53 24.09 -4.39
C TRP A 454 -33.23 25.09 -3.27
N VAL A 455 -32.17 24.85 -2.48
CA VAL A 455 -31.71 25.76 -1.42
C VAL A 455 -31.32 27.14 -1.97
N ARG A 456 -30.63 27.20 -3.12
CA ARG A 456 -30.30 28.47 -3.80
C ARG A 456 -31.56 29.19 -4.28
N GLN A 457 -32.55 28.48 -4.81
CA GLN A 457 -33.81 29.08 -5.25
C GLN A 457 -34.62 29.67 -4.09
N GLU A 458 -34.67 28.99 -2.95
CA GLU A 458 -35.35 29.49 -1.75
C GLU A 458 -34.64 30.72 -1.18
N PHE A 459 -33.30 30.69 -1.13
CA PHE A 459 -32.50 31.85 -0.72
C PHE A 459 -32.65 33.04 -1.67
N ALA A 460 -32.70 32.79 -2.99
CA ALA A 460 -32.93 33.83 -3.98
C ALA A 460 -34.30 34.48 -3.81
N ARG A 461 -35.35 33.71 -3.49
CA ARG A 461 -36.69 34.24 -3.17
C ARG A 461 -36.65 35.14 -1.93
N PHE A 462 -36.02 34.69 -0.85
CA PHE A 462 -35.84 35.49 0.37
C PHE A 462 -35.06 36.78 0.13
N TYR A 463 -34.02 36.73 -0.71
CA TYR A 463 -33.19 37.90 -1.02
C TYR A 463 -33.90 38.90 -1.94
N HIS A 464 -34.72 38.41 -2.89
CA HIS A 464 -35.49 39.25 -3.80
C HIS A 464 -36.49 40.16 -3.06
N GLU A 465 -37.01 39.70 -1.93
CA GLU A 465 -37.93 40.47 -1.08
C GLU A 465 -37.24 41.66 -0.38
N ARG A 466 -35.91 41.64 -0.24
CA ARG A 466 -35.10 42.72 0.37
C ARG A 466 -34.46 43.67 -0.63
N ARG A 467 -34.79 43.58 -1.93
CA ARG A 467 -34.15 44.32 -3.04
C ARG A 467 -34.40 45.84 -3.05
N HIS A 468 -35.16 46.39 -2.09
CA HIS A 468 -35.45 47.82 -2.00
C HIS A 468 -34.28 48.70 -1.53
N TRP A 469 -33.15 48.11 -1.15
CA TRP A 469 -32.01 48.84 -0.56
C TRP A 469 -31.08 49.42 -1.64
N LYS A 470 -31.51 50.53 -2.25
CA LYS A 470 -30.90 51.15 -3.45
C LYS A 470 -29.58 51.90 -3.22
N ARG A 471 -29.11 52.12 -1.99
CA ARG A 471 -27.84 52.86 -1.75
C ARG A 471 -26.65 51.91 -1.67
N ARG A 472 -25.85 51.91 -2.76
CA ARG A 472 -24.52 51.29 -2.85
C ARG A 472 -23.64 51.80 -1.69
N PHE A 473 -22.93 50.90 -1.00
CA PHE A 473 -22.08 51.18 0.16
C PHE A 473 -22.77 51.53 1.50
N SER A 474 -24.07 51.29 1.66
CA SER A 474 -24.68 51.36 2.99
C SER A 474 -24.19 50.19 3.88
N LEU A 475 -24.16 50.38 5.22
CA LEU A 475 -23.86 49.31 6.20
C LEU A 475 -24.71 48.04 5.92
N HIS A 476 -25.95 48.31 5.59
CA HIS A 476 -26.98 47.42 5.12
C HIS A 476 -26.61 46.59 3.86
N TRP A 477 -25.93 47.19 2.88
CA TRP A 477 -25.39 46.47 1.71
C TRP A 477 -24.25 45.52 2.10
N TRP A 478 -23.36 45.96 2.99
CA TRP A 478 -22.28 45.12 3.53
C TRP A 478 -22.81 43.95 4.36
N CYS A 479 -23.80 44.16 5.23
CA CYS A 479 -24.45 43.09 5.97
C CYS A 479 -25.10 42.06 5.03
N ALA A 480 -25.73 42.51 3.95
CA ALA A 480 -26.33 41.60 2.96
C ALA A 480 -25.27 40.78 2.22
N LYS A 481 -24.18 41.40 1.76
CA LYS A 481 -23.04 40.69 1.15
C LYS A 481 -22.39 39.70 2.11
N ALA A 482 -22.21 40.08 3.38
CA ALA A 482 -21.66 39.19 4.42
C ALA A 482 -22.57 37.99 4.66
N LEU A 483 -23.90 38.18 4.72
CA LEU A 483 -24.86 37.09 4.87
C LEU A 483 -24.80 36.11 3.69
N THR A 484 -24.69 36.62 2.46
CA THR A 484 -24.52 35.77 1.26
C THR A 484 -23.20 35.01 1.30
N ALA A 485 -22.11 35.65 1.75
CA ALA A 485 -20.82 34.98 1.91
C ALA A 485 -20.91 33.83 2.93
N ILE A 486 -21.49 34.10 4.11
CA ILE A 486 -21.69 33.09 5.16
C ILE A 486 -22.52 31.92 4.64
N PHE A 487 -23.60 32.20 3.90
CA PHE A 487 -24.44 31.16 3.31
C PHE A 487 -23.67 30.30 2.30
N ASN A 488 -22.90 30.92 1.40
CA ASN A 488 -22.09 30.19 0.43
C ASN A 488 -20.98 29.36 1.10
N ILE A 489 -20.36 29.90 2.15
CA ILE A 489 -19.36 29.17 2.95
C ILE A 489 -20.03 27.98 3.66
N ALA A 490 -21.21 28.17 4.27
CA ALA A 490 -21.93 27.08 4.93
C ALA A 490 -22.34 25.98 3.94
N LEU A 491 -22.83 26.36 2.75
CA LEU A 491 -23.19 25.40 1.70
C LEU A 491 -21.97 24.62 1.18
N PHE A 492 -20.81 25.27 1.08
CA PHE A 492 -19.54 24.64 0.73
C PHE A 492 -19.08 23.66 1.81
N LEU A 493 -19.10 24.04 3.08
CA LEU A 493 -18.75 23.15 4.19
C LEU A 493 -19.67 21.94 4.24
N MET A 494 -20.98 22.14 4.04
CA MET A 494 -21.94 21.05 3.97
C MET A 494 -21.70 20.12 2.78
N SER A 495 -21.41 20.64 1.58
CA SER A 495 -21.10 19.77 0.44
C SER A 495 -19.79 19.02 0.62
N GLY A 496 -18.78 19.66 1.21
CA GLY A 496 -17.52 19.00 1.59
C GLY A 496 -17.76 17.86 2.56
N PHE A 497 -18.55 18.07 3.62
CA PHE A 497 -18.91 17.02 4.57
C PHE A 497 -19.65 15.85 3.91
N VAL A 498 -20.65 16.14 3.06
CA VAL A 498 -21.39 15.09 2.33
C VAL A 498 -20.48 14.32 1.39
N LEU A 499 -19.54 15.00 0.72
CA LEU A 499 -18.59 14.37 -0.18
C LEU A 499 -17.59 13.47 0.57
N VAL A 500 -17.11 13.90 1.73
CA VAL A 500 -16.28 13.07 2.62
C VAL A 500 -17.08 11.85 3.11
N ALA A 501 -18.31 12.04 3.59
CA ALA A 501 -19.17 10.95 4.03
C ALA A 501 -19.47 9.96 2.88
N PHE A 502 -19.71 10.46 1.67
CA PHE A 502 -19.88 9.65 0.47
C PHE A 502 -18.61 8.90 0.10
N GLY A 503 -17.44 9.55 0.16
CA GLY A 503 -16.14 8.91 -0.06
C GLY A 503 -15.88 7.77 0.93
N VAL A 504 -16.09 8.01 2.23
CA VAL A 504 -16.00 6.98 3.27
C VAL A 504 -16.99 5.84 3.00
N GLY A 505 -18.24 6.16 2.67
CA GLY A 505 -19.26 5.17 2.32
C GLY A 505 -18.85 4.32 1.11
N MET A 506 -18.29 4.94 0.07
CA MET A 506 -17.79 4.25 -1.11
C MET A 506 -16.56 3.39 -0.81
N ILE A 507 -15.70 3.80 0.12
CA ILE A 507 -14.56 2.98 0.58
C ILE A 507 -15.08 1.76 1.33
N VAL A 508 -15.94 1.95 2.34
CA VAL A 508 -16.52 0.86 3.15
C VAL A 508 -17.35 -0.10 2.30
N PHE A 509 -18.08 0.42 1.31
CA PHE A 509 -18.85 -0.42 0.41
C PHE A 509 -17.97 -1.09 -0.65
N GLY A 510 -16.94 -0.39 -1.12
CA GLY A 510 -15.92 -0.91 -2.03
C GLY A 510 -15.15 -2.07 -1.43
N THR A 511 -14.79 -2.01 -0.14
CA THR A 511 -14.17 -3.14 0.57
C THR A 511 -15.13 -4.34 0.64
N HIS A 512 -16.39 -4.13 1.03
CA HIS A 512 -17.37 -5.22 1.06
C HIS A 512 -17.60 -5.85 -0.33
N LEU A 513 -17.53 -5.04 -1.39
CA LEU A 513 -17.69 -5.51 -2.76
C LEU A 513 -16.39 -6.00 -3.41
N HIS A 514 -15.26 -5.92 -2.72
CA HIS A 514 -13.96 -6.26 -3.28
C HIS A 514 -13.73 -5.44 -4.56
N MET A 515 -13.68 -4.11 -4.42
CA MET A 515 -13.39 -3.18 -5.53
C MET A 515 -12.05 -2.48 -5.31
N PRO A 516 -11.25 -2.26 -6.38
CA PRO A 516 -9.97 -1.59 -6.26
C PRO A 516 -10.15 -0.15 -5.79
N PHE A 517 -9.45 0.19 -4.71
CA PHE A 517 -9.51 1.51 -4.07
C PHE A 517 -9.21 2.65 -5.06
N LEU A 518 -8.27 2.46 -5.99
CA LEU A 518 -7.90 3.47 -6.99
C LEU A 518 -9.09 3.95 -7.82
N LEU A 519 -10.05 3.07 -8.12
CA LEU A 519 -11.24 3.43 -8.87
C LEU A 519 -12.17 4.31 -8.03
N VAL A 520 -12.35 3.96 -6.75
CA VAL A 520 -13.11 4.78 -5.78
C VAL A 520 -12.45 6.15 -5.59
N ALA A 521 -11.12 6.17 -5.45
CA ALA A 521 -10.34 7.39 -5.29
C ALA A 521 -10.41 8.30 -6.51
N HIS A 522 -10.35 7.75 -7.73
CA HIS A 522 -10.52 8.53 -8.96
C HIS A 522 -11.91 9.15 -9.05
N VAL A 523 -12.96 8.37 -8.79
CA VAL A 523 -14.34 8.91 -8.77
C VAL A 523 -14.47 10.02 -7.74
N LEU A 524 -13.90 9.83 -6.55
CA LEU A 524 -13.91 10.85 -5.49
C LEU A 524 -13.14 12.11 -5.91
N ALA A 525 -11.94 11.96 -6.48
CA ALA A 525 -11.10 13.05 -6.95
C ALA A 525 -11.79 13.86 -8.07
N CYS A 526 -12.38 13.18 -9.06
CA CYS A 526 -13.17 13.84 -10.11
C CYS A 526 -14.37 14.59 -9.52
N THR A 527 -15.05 14.01 -8.53
CA THR A 527 -16.19 14.66 -7.88
C THR A 527 -15.76 15.91 -7.09
N ILE A 528 -14.65 15.83 -6.36
CA ILE A 528 -14.03 16.98 -5.67
C ILE A 528 -13.64 18.07 -6.67
N ALA A 529 -13.02 17.70 -7.79
CA ALA A 529 -12.58 18.65 -8.81
C ALA A 529 -13.76 19.38 -9.47
N VAL A 530 -14.85 18.67 -9.80
CA VAL A 530 -16.07 19.27 -10.35
C VAL A 530 -16.71 20.23 -9.36
N GLU A 531 -16.81 19.85 -8.09
CA GLU A 531 -17.33 20.69 -7.02
C GLU A 531 -16.49 21.95 -6.79
N TRP A 532 -15.18 21.82 -6.86
CA TRP A 532 -14.25 22.94 -6.75
C TRP A 532 -14.40 23.94 -7.91
N LEU A 533 -14.55 23.45 -9.13
CA LEU A 533 -14.73 24.29 -10.32
C LEU A 533 -16.02 25.12 -10.22
N GLU A 534 -17.15 24.50 -9.86
CA GLU A 534 -18.43 25.21 -9.68
C GLU A 534 -18.33 26.29 -8.59
N TRP A 535 -17.65 25.98 -7.48
CA TRP A 535 -17.47 26.94 -6.40
C TRP A 535 -16.60 28.13 -6.80
N SER A 536 -15.52 27.88 -7.55
CA SER A 536 -14.59 28.92 -8.00
C SER A 536 -15.30 29.97 -8.88
N GLU A 537 -16.20 29.53 -9.75
CA GLU A 537 -17.01 30.40 -10.59
C GLU A 537 -17.96 31.26 -9.76
N HIS A 538 -18.68 30.64 -8.80
CA HIS A 538 -19.61 31.36 -7.94
C HIS A 538 -18.94 32.34 -6.98
N LEU A 539 -17.80 31.96 -6.38
CA LEU A 539 -17.02 32.86 -5.53
C LEU A 539 -16.59 34.09 -6.34
N PHE A 540 -16.11 33.85 -7.56
CA PHE A 540 -15.65 34.90 -8.44
C PHE A 540 -16.77 35.84 -8.90
N ASN A 541 -17.93 35.31 -9.29
CA ASN A 541 -19.10 36.10 -9.62
C ASN A 541 -19.57 36.93 -8.41
N TRP A 542 -19.53 36.35 -7.21
CA TRP A 542 -19.85 37.05 -5.96
C TRP A 542 -18.86 38.20 -5.65
N LEU A 543 -17.56 37.95 -5.82
CA LEU A 543 -16.47 38.91 -5.53
C LEU A 543 -16.48 40.09 -6.51
N THR A 544 -16.72 39.79 -7.79
CA THR A 544 -16.67 40.79 -8.87
C THR A 544 -18.00 41.50 -9.11
N ASP A 545 -19.08 41.07 -8.44
CA ASP A 545 -20.45 41.60 -8.62
C ASP A 545 -20.88 41.55 -10.11
N SER A 546 -20.33 40.60 -10.86
CA SER A 546 -20.69 40.38 -12.25
C SER A 546 -22.07 39.75 -12.28
N LYS A 547 -23.05 40.46 -12.82
CA LYS A 547 -24.33 39.84 -13.13
C LYS A 547 -24.09 38.70 -14.12
N GLU A 548 -24.60 37.53 -13.79
CA GLU A 548 -25.03 36.54 -14.77
C GLU A 548 -26.17 37.22 -15.54
N ASP A 549 -25.85 37.83 -16.69
CA ASP A 549 -26.85 38.28 -17.66
C ASP A 549 -27.32 37.08 -18.51
#